data_AF-R1FD64-F1
#
_entry.id   AF-R1FD64-F1
#
_cell.length_a   1.000
_cell.length_b   1.000
_cell.length_c   1.000
_cell.angle_alpha   90.00
_cell.angle_beta   90.00
_cell.angle_gamma   90.00
#
_symmetry.space_group_name_H-M   'P 1'
#
loop_
_entity.id
_entity.type
_entity.pdbx_description
1 polymer ?
#
loop_
_entity_poly.entity_id
_entity_poly.type
_entity_poly.pdbx_seq_one_letter_code
_entity_poly.pdbx_strand_id
1 'polypeptide(L)'
;MLALVASSASWVVGPSLTPHHERGFELYRAREYERAIRMFELAQTLPGAGVDYKRVKNAGQAGSATAPPNPREWGEARFATQQQKLIAQYNIACCCSAMGDGVRALEIVRAYLDQVAEPLDALNEMLVDDDLLPVREGLRGLREELKREGGGGLFAPLGKLNDSMRSLAESVGVEWK
;
A
#
# COMPACT_ATOMS: atom_id res chain seq x y z
N MET A 1 14.31 -8.16 27.31
CA MET A 1 13.40 -7.01 27.42
C MET A 1 13.56 -6.19 26.14
N LEU A 2 12.82 -6.55 25.09
CA LEU A 2 12.86 -5.89 23.77
C LEU A 2 11.74 -4.85 23.75
N ALA A 3 12.11 -3.57 23.87
CA ALA A 3 11.17 -2.47 23.72
C ALA A 3 10.83 -2.31 22.23
N LEU A 4 9.68 -2.88 21.86
CA LEU A 4 8.91 -2.54 20.68
C LEU A 4 8.43 -1.09 20.87
N VAL A 5 9.19 -0.11 20.40
CA VAL A 5 8.61 1.22 20.13
C VAL A 5 8.36 1.25 18.64
N ALA A 6 7.25 0.60 18.27
CA ALA A 6 6.52 0.97 17.08
C ALA A 6 6.06 2.42 17.32
N SER A 7 6.41 3.35 16.42
CA SER A 7 5.67 4.60 16.30
C SER A 7 4.19 4.24 16.24
N SER A 8 3.37 4.97 16.99
CA SER A 8 2.02 4.65 17.48
C SER A 8 0.93 4.47 16.42
N ALA A 9 1.28 4.26 15.15
CA ALA A 9 0.35 3.89 14.11
C ALA A 9 -0.03 2.40 14.27
N SER A 10 -1.26 2.16 14.72
CA SER A 10 -1.84 0.82 14.94
C SER A 10 -1.91 -0.11 13.70
N TRP A 11 -1.36 0.31 12.57
CA TRP A 11 -1.41 -0.34 11.25
C TRP A 11 -0.22 -1.25 10.94
N VAL A 12 0.80 -1.29 11.80
CA VAL A 12 2.05 -2.04 11.52
C VAL A 12 1.92 -3.56 11.77
N VAL A 13 0.82 -4.03 12.35
CA VAL A 13 0.60 -5.46 12.62
C VAL A 13 -0.44 -6.05 11.66
N GLY A 14 -0.17 -5.94 10.36
CA GLY A 14 -0.82 -6.71 9.29
C GLY A 14 0.06 -7.89 8.84
N PRO A 15 -0.40 -8.78 7.94
CA PRO A 15 0.23 -10.08 7.64
C PRO A 15 1.73 -9.95 7.32
N SER A 16 2.51 -10.97 7.73
CA SER A 16 3.98 -11.04 7.71
C SER A 16 4.64 -10.04 6.75
N LEU A 17 5.29 -9.03 7.32
CA LEU A 17 6.13 -8.10 6.58
C LEU A 17 7.11 -8.87 5.70
N THR A 18 7.36 -8.39 4.48
CA THR A 18 8.37 -9.02 3.63
C THR A 18 9.76 -8.74 4.21
N PRO A 19 10.78 -9.58 3.94
CA PRO A 19 12.15 -9.33 4.39
C PRO A 19 12.68 -7.93 4.02
N HIS A 20 12.18 -7.36 2.92
CA HIS A 20 12.51 -6.01 2.49
C HIS A 20 11.90 -4.92 3.38
N HIS A 21 10.68 -5.12 3.89
CA HIS A 21 10.11 -4.21 4.90
C HIS A 21 10.94 -4.23 6.18
N GLU A 22 11.25 -5.42 6.69
CA GLU A 22 12.03 -5.59 7.91
C GLU A 22 13.40 -4.92 7.77
N ARG A 23 14.09 -5.17 6.65
CA ARG A 23 15.37 -4.53 6.37
C ARG A 23 15.25 -3.01 6.19
N GLY A 24 14.18 -2.53 5.57
CA GLY A 24 13.88 -1.11 5.47
C GLY A 24 13.75 -0.45 6.85
N PHE A 25 13.03 -1.08 7.78
CA PHE A 25 12.89 -0.58 9.16
C PHE A 25 14.21 -0.62 9.95
N GLU A 26 15.07 -1.62 9.73
CA GLU A 26 16.41 -1.65 10.32
C GLU A 26 17.26 -0.46 9.86
N LEU A 27 17.28 -0.20 8.55
CA LEU A 27 18.02 0.91 7.96
C LEU A 27 17.46 2.26 8.39
N TYR A 28 16.13 2.38 8.48
CA TYR A 28 15.45 3.56 9.00
C TYR A 28 15.91 3.88 10.42
N ARG A 29 15.89 2.88 11.32
CA ARG A 29 16.36 3.04 12.71
C ARG A 29 17.85 3.38 12.81
N ALA A 30 18.64 2.93 11.85
CA ALA A 30 20.06 3.29 11.71
C ALA A 30 20.28 4.68 11.07
N ARG A 31 19.21 5.42 10.74
CA ARG A 31 19.23 6.72 10.04
C ARG A 31 19.85 6.66 8.64
N GLU A 32 19.86 5.48 8.03
CA GLU A 32 20.30 5.26 6.65
C GLU A 32 19.12 5.39 5.67
N TYR A 33 18.52 6.57 5.64
CA TYR A 33 17.22 6.80 5.00
C TYR A 33 17.18 6.49 3.51
N GLU A 34 18.23 6.83 2.76
CA GLU A 34 18.31 6.54 1.31
C GLU A 34 18.32 5.03 1.04
N ARG A 35 19.01 4.27 1.88
CA ARG A 35 19.05 2.80 1.80
C ARG A 35 17.72 2.19 2.24
N ALA A 36 17.08 2.76 3.25
CA ALA A 36 15.76 2.37 3.70
C ALA A 36 14.71 2.57 2.59
N ILE A 37 14.73 3.72 1.90
CA ILE A 37 13.86 4.00 0.75
C ILE A 37 13.99 2.91 -0.31
N ARG A 38 15.22 2.54 -0.70
CA ARG A 38 15.43 1.47 -1.68
C ARG A 38 14.84 0.13 -1.25
N MET A 39 14.89 -0.19 0.04
CA MET A 39 14.26 -1.41 0.55
C MET A 39 12.73 -1.34 0.51
N PHE A 40 12.14 -0.19 0.82
CA PHE A 40 10.70 0.00 0.71
C PHE A 40 10.22 0.02 -0.75
N GLU A 41 10.99 0.59 -1.69
CA GLU A 41 10.70 0.51 -3.13
C GLU A 41 10.72 -0.95 -3.64
N LEU A 42 11.71 -1.74 -3.21
CA LEU A 42 11.74 -3.18 -3.50
C LEU A 42 10.54 -3.91 -2.88
N ALA A 43 10.11 -3.51 -1.69
CA ALA A 43 8.98 -4.12 -1.02
C ALA A 43 7.63 -3.91 -1.73
N GLN A 44 7.51 -2.86 -2.55
CA GLN A 44 6.33 -2.60 -3.39
C GLN A 44 6.27 -3.47 -4.65
N THR A 45 7.43 -3.92 -5.13
CA THR A 45 7.59 -4.56 -6.45
C THR A 45 7.82 -6.06 -6.36
N LEU A 46 8.46 -6.52 -5.29
CA LEU A 46 8.79 -7.93 -5.12
C LEU A 46 7.61 -8.75 -4.56
N PRO A 47 7.59 -10.07 -4.79
CA PRO A 47 6.56 -10.95 -4.26
C PRO A 47 6.39 -10.81 -2.74
N GLY A 48 5.14 -10.70 -2.31
CA GLY A 48 4.77 -10.49 -0.91
C GLY A 48 3.80 -11.53 -0.39
N ALA A 49 2.89 -11.10 0.50
CA ALA A 49 1.93 -11.99 1.14
C ALA A 49 0.75 -12.37 0.24
N GLY A 50 0.50 -11.60 -0.83
CA GLY A 50 -0.59 -11.86 -1.77
C GLY A 50 -0.30 -13.10 -2.59
N VAL A 51 -1.36 -13.87 -2.87
CA VAL A 51 -1.32 -15.10 -3.66
C VAL A 51 -2.37 -15.00 -4.76
N ASP A 52 -1.95 -15.19 -6.01
CA ASP A 52 -2.80 -15.28 -7.19
C ASP A 52 -2.58 -16.63 -7.86
N TYR A 53 -3.65 -17.25 -8.34
CA TYR A 53 -3.59 -18.56 -8.99
C TYR A 53 -3.75 -18.37 -10.49
N LYS A 54 -2.64 -18.52 -11.22
CA LYS A 54 -2.62 -18.38 -12.66
C LYS A 54 -2.65 -19.74 -13.33
N ARG A 55 -3.40 -19.82 -14.43
CA ARG A 55 -3.37 -21.01 -15.29
C ARG A 55 -2.01 -21.07 -15.98
N VAL A 56 -1.24 -22.12 -15.71
CA VAL A 56 0.02 -22.34 -16.41
C VAL A 56 -0.31 -23.03 -17.73
N LYS A 57 -0.05 -22.34 -18.83
CA LYS A 57 -0.12 -22.97 -20.14
C LYS A 57 1.10 -23.87 -20.26
N ASN A 58 0.92 -25.18 -20.11
CA ASN A 58 1.96 -26.14 -20.40
C ASN A 58 2.43 -25.91 -21.84
N ALA A 59 3.62 -25.33 -22.01
CA ALA A 59 4.27 -25.08 -23.30
C ALA A 59 4.85 -26.37 -23.90
N GLY A 60 4.20 -27.52 -23.68
CA GLY A 60 4.60 -28.83 -24.14
C GLY A 60 3.40 -29.57 -24.69
N GLN A 61 3.50 -29.96 -25.97
CA GLN A 61 2.51 -30.67 -26.80
C GLN A 61 1.47 -29.81 -27.54
N ALA A 62 1.95 -28.87 -28.35
CA ALA A 62 1.36 -28.73 -29.69
C ALA A 62 1.86 -29.91 -30.54
N GLY A 63 1.09 -31.00 -30.67
CA GLY A 63 1.50 -32.05 -31.63
C GLY A 63 0.94 -33.46 -31.54
N SER A 64 -0.11 -33.76 -30.77
CA SER A 64 -0.75 -35.07 -30.91
C SER A 64 -2.27 -34.97 -30.83
N ALA A 65 -2.95 -35.31 -31.92
CA ALA A 65 -4.40 -35.39 -32.02
C ALA A 65 -5.01 -36.52 -31.18
N THR A 66 -4.19 -37.33 -30.50
CA THR A 66 -4.59 -38.48 -29.68
C THR A 66 -4.15 -38.37 -28.20
N ALA A 67 -3.50 -37.27 -27.80
CA ALA A 67 -3.12 -37.09 -26.41
C ALA A 67 -4.35 -36.74 -25.54
N PRO A 68 -4.57 -37.41 -24.39
CA PRO A 68 -5.61 -37.00 -23.45
C PRO A 68 -5.36 -35.54 -23.03
N PRO A 69 -6.43 -34.75 -22.80
CA PRO A 69 -6.27 -33.35 -22.40
C PRO A 69 -5.40 -33.28 -21.15
N ASN A 70 -4.20 -32.70 -21.29
CA ASN A 70 -3.26 -32.54 -20.20
C ASN A 70 -3.96 -31.73 -19.08
N PRO A 71 -4.02 -32.22 -17.82
CA PRO A 71 -4.56 -31.46 -16.72
C PRO A 71 -3.84 -30.11 -16.67
N ARG A 72 -4.60 -29.02 -16.81
CA ARG A 72 -4.03 -27.68 -16.76
C ARG A 72 -3.60 -27.42 -15.33
N GLU A 73 -2.31 -27.31 -15.08
CA GLU A 73 -1.76 -27.03 -13.76
C GLU A 73 -2.05 -25.57 -13.37
N TRP A 74 -2.41 -25.38 -12.10
CA TRP A 74 -2.52 -24.06 -11.49
C TRP A 74 -1.15 -23.71 -10.90
N GLY A 75 -0.59 -22.59 -11.33
CA GLY A 75 0.63 -22.02 -10.78
C GLY A 75 0.30 -20.94 -9.76
N GLU A 76 0.98 -20.97 -8.62
CA GLU A 76 0.90 -19.91 -7.62
C GLU A 76 1.84 -18.76 -8.00
N ALA A 77 1.31 -17.54 -8.07
CA ALA A 77 2.07 -16.31 -8.27
C ALA A 77 1.88 -15.41 -7.05
N ARG A 78 2.99 -15.10 -6.37
CA ARG A 78 2.96 -14.22 -5.19
C ARG A 78 3.17 -12.76 -5.58
N PHE A 79 2.50 -11.85 -4.90
CA PHE A 79 2.57 -10.41 -5.15
C PHE A 79 2.51 -9.59 -3.86
N ALA A 80 3.03 -8.36 -3.89
CA ALA A 80 2.87 -7.43 -2.78
C ALA A 80 1.41 -6.97 -2.70
N THR A 81 0.76 -7.21 -1.55
CA THR A 81 -0.62 -6.77 -1.33
C THR A 81 -0.73 -5.25 -1.37
N GLN A 82 -1.94 -4.72 -1.63
CA GLN A 82 -2.15 -3.26 -1.60
C GLN A 82 -1.76 -2.66 -0.25
N GLN A 83 -2.07 -3.34 0.85
CA GLN A 83 -1.66 -2.92 2.19
C GLN A 83 -0.13 -2.86 2.33
N GLN A 84 0.61 -3.86 1.85
CA GLN A 84 2.07 -3.85 1.87
C GLN A 84 2.65 -2.68 1.06
N LYS A 85 2.05 -2.37 -0.09
CA LYS A 85 2.47 -1.22 -0.90
C LYS A 85 2.24 0.11 -0.18
N LEU A 86 1.08 0.27 0.45
CA LEU A 86 0.74 1.47 1.22
C LEU A 86 1.66 1.66 2.44
N ILE A 87 1.98 0.58 3.16
CA ILE A 87 2.95 0.62 4.26
C ILE A 87 4.33 1.09 3.75
N ALA A 88 4.82 0.50 2.66
CA ALA A 88 6.09 0.90 2.07
C ALA A 88 6.08 2.37 1.61
N GLN A 89 5.01 2.81 0.96
CA GLN A 89 4.85 4.19 0.49
C GLN A 89 4.87 5.18 1.65
N TYR A 90 4.15 4.90 2.73
CA TYR A 90 4.15 5.71 3.94
C TYR A 90 5.55 5.82 4.56
N ASN A 91 6.26 4.71 4.69
CA ASN A 91 7.62 4.72 5.26
C ASN A 91 8.63 5.48 4.38
N ILE A 92 8.45 5.50 3.05
CA ILE A 92 9.25 6.35 2.16
C ILE A 92 8.99 7.82 2.46
N ALA A 93 7.73 8.22 2.69
CA ALA A 93 7.41 9.60 3.08
C ALA A 93 8.09 9.99 4.41
N CYS A 94 8.09 9.09 5.41
CA CYS A 94 8.81 9.30 6.67
C CYS A 94 10.33 9.47 6.45
N CYS A 95 10.94 8.66 5.57
CA CYS A 95 12.35 8.84 5.19
C CYS A 95 12.60 10.20 4.54
N CYS A 96 11.77 10.61 3.58
CA CYS A 96 11.89 11.90 2.90
C CYS A 96 11.77 13.08 3.89
N SER A 97 10.80 12.99 4.80
CA SER A 97 10.62 13.94 5.91
C SER A 97 11.88 14.04 6.78
N ALA A 98 12.43 12.90 7.22
CA ALA A 98 13.63 12.85 8.06
C ALA A 98 14.91 13.36 7.36
N MET A 99 14.97 13.31 6.03
CA MET A 99 16.06 13.88 5.23
C MET A 99 15.88 15.37 4.94
N GLY A 100 14.75 15.99 5.32
CA GLY A 100 14.42 17.38 5.02
C GLY A 100 13.83 17.61 3.62
N ASP A 101 13.53 16.55 2.87
CA ASP A 101 12.86 16.61 1.57
C ASP A 101 11.34 16.66 1.76
N GLY A 102 10.87 17.80 2.29
CA GLY A 102 9.47 17.99 2.65
C GLY A 102 8.51 18.00 1.45
N VAL A 103 8.97 18.49 0.29
CA VAL A 103 8.16 18.52 -0.94
C VAL A 103 7.85 17.09 -1.37
N ARG A 104 8.87 16.25 -1.51
CA ARG A 104 8.69 14.85 -1.90
C ARG A 104 7.89 14.07 -0.86
N ALA A 105 8.11 14.31 0.43
CA ALA A 105 7.34 13.66 1.48
C ALA A 105 5.83 13.95 1.34
N LEU A 106 5.44 15.21 1.12
CA LEU A 106 4.05 15.61 0.97
C LEU A 106 3.41 15.08 -0.33
N GLU A 107 4.16 15.03 -1.43
CA GLU A 107 3.70 14.41 -2.68
C GLU A 107 3.37 12.92 -2.47
N ILE A 108 4.25 12.20 -1.77
CA ILE A 108 4.05 10.78 -1.47
C ILE A 108 2.87 10.56 -0.53
N VAL A 109 2.70 11.41 0.49
CA VAL A 109 1.54 11.39 1.38
C VAL A 109 0.25 11.64 0.61
N ARG A 110 0.22 12.63 -0.28
CA ARG A 110 -0.96 12.91 -1.11
C ARG A 110 -1.33 11.68 -1.95
N ALA A 111 -0.37 11.09 -2.65
CA ALA A 111 -0.58 9.89 -3.43
C ALA A 111 -1.02 8.69 -2.57
N TYR A 112 -0.63 8.63 -1.29
CA TYR A 112 -1.10 7.60 -0.35
C TYR A 112 -2.56 7.84 0.03
N LEU A 113 -2.93 9.09 0.32
CA LEU A 113 -4.29 9.47 0.70
C LEU A 113 -5.31 9.21 -0.40
N ASP A 114 -4.91 9.33 -1.67
CA ASP A 114 -5.76 8.99 -2.83
C ASP A 114 -6.11 7.49 -2.91
N GLN A 115 -5.44 6.62 -2.16
CA GLN A 115 -5.59 5.17 -2.22
C GLN A 115 -6.24 4.54 -0.97
N VAL A 116 -6.41 5.30 0.12
CA VAL A 116 -7.01 4.80 1.36
C VAL A 116 -8.50 5.13 1.43
N ALA A 117 -9.27 4.28 2.09
CA ALA A 117 -10.72 4.44 2.20
C ALA A 117 -11.13 5.69 2.99
N GLU A 118 -10.42 5.96 4.10
CA GLU A 118 -10.72 7.06 5.02
C GLU A 118 -9.52 8.04 5.11
N PRO A 119 -9.32 8.92 4.09
CA PRO A 119 -8.14 9.75 3.98
C PRO A 119 -8.03 10.81 5.09
N LEU A 120 -9.14 11.36 5.57
CA LEU A 120 -9.13 12.32 6.67
C LEU A 120 -8.69 11.68 7.98
N ASP A 121 -9.12 10.45 8.27
CA ASP A 121 -8.74 9.73 9.48
C ASP A 121 -7.27 9.31 9.42
N ALA A 122 -6.83 8.75 8.31
CA ALA A 122 -5.42 8.45 8.08
C ALA A 122 -4.54 9.71 8.26
N LEU A 123 -4.94 10.85 7.70
CA LEU A 123 -4.18 12.10 7.85
C LEU A 123 -4.19 12.64 9.29
N ASN A 124 -5.27 12.46 10.05
CA ASN A 124 -5.31 12.85 11.46
C ASN A 124 -4.29 12.06 12.29
N GLU A 125 -4.09 10.78 11.99
CA GLU A 125 -3.06 9.97 12.63
C GLU A 125 -1.64 10.41 12.22
N MET A 126 -1.44 10.72 10.93
CA MET A 126 -0.15 11.24 10.46
C MET A 126 0.25 12.56 11.12
N LEU A 127 -0.72 13.40 11.50
CA LEU A 127 -0.46 14.67 12.17
C LEU A 127 0.16 14.52 13.56
N VAL A 128 -0.06 13.38 14.22
CA VAL A 128 0.53 13.07 15.53
C VAL A 128 1.76 12.19 15.43
N ASP A 129 2.14 11.73 14.23
CA ASP A 129 3.38 11.00 14.03
C ASP A 129 4.60 11.94 14.16
N ASP A 130 5.61 11.46 14.89
CA ASP A 130 6.86 12.18 15.12
C ASP A 130 7.76 12.17 13.88
N ASP A 131 7.69 11.12 13.07
CA ASP A 131 8.50 10.98 11.84
C ASP A 131 8.12 12.01 10.78
N LEU A 132 6.90 12.56 10.89
CA LEU A 132 6.35 13.58 10.00
C LEU A 132 6.32 14.98 10.62
N LEU A 133 6.92 15.16 11.81
CA LEU A 133 7.02 16.47 12.46
C LEU A 133 7.62 17.56 11.54
N PRO A 134 8.69 17.31 10.76
CA PRO A 134 9.25 18.30 9.83
C PRO A 134 8.27 18.81 8.76
N VAL A 135 7.24 18.03 8.40
CA VAL A 135 6.28 18.35 7.34
C VAL A 135 4.87 18.63 7.87
N ARG A 136 4.70 18.74 9.19
CA ARG A 136 3.40 18.83 9.87
C ARG A 136 2.54 20.00 9.41
N GLU A 137 3.13 21.17 9.12
CA GLU A 137 2.37 22.30 8.59
C GLU A 137 1.83 22.02 7.18
N GLY A 138 2.60 21.32 6.35
CA GLY A 138 2.13 20.86 5.03
C GLY A 138 0.96 19.87 5.14
N LEU A 139 1.05 18.93 6.10
CA LEU A 139 -0.05 17.99 6.39
C LEU A 139 -1.32 18.70 6.88
N ARG A 140 -1.19 19.77 7.67
CA ARG A 140 -2.34 20.61 8.06
C ARG A 140 -2.97 21.29 6.84
N GLY A 141 -2.16 21.76 5.90
CA GLY A 141 -2.62 22.28 4.61
C GLY A 141 -3.46 21.25 3.84
N LEU A 142 -2.92 20.05 3.66
CA LEU A 142 -3.61 18.94 3.00
C LEU A 142 -4.93 18.57 3.69
N ARG A 143 -4.98 18.62 5.03
CA ARG A 143 -6.19 18.32 5.79
C ARG A 143 -7.30 19.32 5.49
N GLU A 144 -6.96 20.61 5.42
CA GLU A 144 -7.95 21.64 5.08
C GLU A 144 -8.38 21.57 3.62
N GLU A 145 -7.51 21.12 2.71
CA GLU A 145 -7.88 20.79 1.32
C GLU A 145 -8.90 19.65 1.28
N LEU A 146 -8.61 18.51 1.92
CA LEU A 146 -9.52 17.36 1.97
C LEU A 146 -10.87 17.69 2.62
N LYS A 147 -10.89 18.52 3.67
CA LYS A 147 -12.14 18.99 4.28
C LYS A 147 -12.96 19.89 3.35
N ARG A 148 -12.30 20.73 2.54
CA ARG A 148 -12.98 21.56 1.55
C ARG A 148 -13.58 20.71 0.43
N GLU A 149 -12.84 19.72 -0.05
CA GLU A 149 -13.31 18.78 -1.07
C GLU A 149 -14.46 17.89 -0.54
N GLY A 150 -14.42 17.48 0.73
CA GLY A 150 -15.51 16.76 1.39
C GLY A 150 -16.68 17.63 1.86
N GLY A 151 -16.51 18.97 1.88
CA GLY A 151 -17.38 19.91 2.59
C GLY A 151 -18.41 20.67 1.74
N GLY A 152 -18.37 20.58 0.40
CA GLY A 152 -19.43 21.15 -0.42
C GLY A 152 -19.04 21.43 -1.88
N GLY A 153 -19.74 20.77 -2.81
CA GLY A 153 -19.76 21.15 -4.23
C GLY A 153 -20.01 19.99 -5.19
N LEU A 154 -21.26 19.84 -5.64
CA LEU A 154 -21.83 19.18 -6.84
C LEU A 154 -21.27 17.84 -7.41
N PHE A 155 -20.21 17.24 -6.87
CA PHE A 155 -19.59 15.99 -7.38
C PHE A 155 -19.26 14.95 -6.30
N ALA A 156 -19.77 15.10 -5.07
CA ALA A 156 -19.83 14.01 -4.10
C ALA A 156 -21.20 13.29 -4.26
N PRO A 157 -21.30 11.99 -4.68
CA PRO A 157 -20.28 10.94 -4.61
C PRO A 157 -20.22 10.01 -5.85
N LEU A 158 -19.13 10.04 -6.62
CA LEU A 158 -18.75 8.88 -7.46
C LEU A 158 -17.99 7.80 -6.66
N GLY A 159 -17.41 8.15 -5.51
CA GLY A 159 -16.74 7.20 -4.60
C GLY A 159 -17.71 6.29 -3.82
N LYS A 160 -18.76 6.85 -3.19
CA LYS A 160 -19.75 6.05 -2.44
C LYS A 160 -20.62 5.16 -3.33
N LEU A 161 -20.81 5.53 -4.59
CA LEU A 161 -21.47 4.66 -5.58
C LEU A 161 -20.59 3.44 -5.90
N ASN A 162 -19.27 3.61 -5.93
CA ASN A 162 -18.34 2.51 -6.18
C ASN A 162 -18.28 1.52 -5.00
N ASP A 163 -18.28 2.00 -3.76
CA ASP A 163 -18.32 1.11 -2.58
C ASP A 163 -19.68 0.41 -2.42
N SER A 164 -20.77 1.11 -2.74
CA SER A 164 -22.10 0.50 -2.74
C SER A 164 -22.21 -0.58 -3.82
N MET A 165 -21.76 -0.32 -5.06
CA MET A 165 -21.76 -1.32 -6.13
C MET A 165 -20.76 -2.46 -5.89
N ARG A 166 -19.62 -2.19 -5.25
CA ARG A 166 -18.62 -3.22 -4.91
C ARG A 166 -19.13 -4.13 -3.79
N SER A 167 -19.74 -3.59 -2.73
CA SER A 167 -20.38 -4.41 -1.70
C SER A 167 -21.59 -5.19 -2.22
N LEU A 168 -22.34 -4.63 -3.18
CA LEU A 168 -23.42 -5.34 -3.85
C LEU A 168 -22.85 -6.48 -4.70
N ALA A 169 -21.81 -6.24 -5.51
CA ALA A 169 -21.19 -7.25 -6.35
C ALA A 169 -20.54 -8.40 -5.53
N GLU A 170 -19.94 -8.09 -4.39
CA GLU A 170 -19.43 -9.08 -3.42
C GLU A 170 -20.58 -9.88 -2.79
N SER A 171 -21.73 -9.26 -2.51
CA SER A 171 -22.92 -9.95 -1.98
C SER A 171 -23.61 -10.89 -2.98
N VAL A 172 -23.44 -10.66 -4.30
CA VAL A 172 -23.99 -11.52 -5.37
C VAL A 172 -22.92 -12.45 -5.98
N GLY A 173 -21.69 -12.47 -5.44
CA GLY A 173 -20.63 -13.40 -5.84
C GLY A 173 -20.08 -13.18 -7.26
N VAL A 174 -20.08 -11.95 -7.76
CA VAL A 174 -19.55 -11.64 -9.10
C VAL A 174 -18.05 -11.36 -9.02
N GLU A 175 -17.22 -12.26 -9.56
CA GLU A 175 -15.79 -12.02 -9.80
C GLU A 175 -15.61 -11.10 -11.01
N TRP A 176 -14.93 -9.97 -10.82
CA TRP A 176 -14.58 -9.03 -11.89
C TRP A 176 -13.29 -9.50 -12.60
N LYS A 177 -13.33 -9.62 -13.94
CA LYS A 177 -12.18 -9.91 -14.80
C LYS A 177 -11.45 -8.65 -15.24
#